data_AF-A0A7V4UH88-F1
#
_entry.id   AF-A0A7V4UH88-F1
#
_cell.length_a   1.000
_cell.length_b   1.000
_cell.length_c   1.000
_cell.angle_alpha   90.00
_cell.angle_beta   90.00
_cell.angle_gamma   90.00
#
_symmetry.space_group_name_H-M   'P 1'
#
loop_
_entity.id
_entity.type
_entity.pdbx_description
1 polymer ?
#
loop_
_entity_poly.entity_id
_entity_poly.type
_entity_poly.pdbx_seq_one_letter_code
_entity_poly.pdbx_strand_id
1 'polypeptide(L)'
;IVEAGRAGAALPAAEIAMLLTERGLGGSDVDLRHRLDALRRDRSPRGMEARRMAGRWAELAPLSSPPSRGRQPRSLSGNEQGWSIGAILALAYPDRIARNRGGGTGAFLLAGGRGASLDGASPLAREPYLAVAELAGRASDSRILLAAPIAQAEIEVRFADRIESRDEIVFDAASAALRARKSRRFGAILLTERAVPVEPGPQAARVLTDGILRLGLDRLPWTKPLRQWRDRVMFLRRAEGEEWPDLSDAALADAAADWLVPALAAKTALAQFGADEFSAALHGLLPRALRRRLDAEAPTHITIPSGRAVPVDYAAEAGPTVSARVQELFGLAQHPTIAGGRVPLVIELLSPAQRPVQVTRDLPGFWRGSYAAVRTEMRGRYPKHPWPDDPLNAAPAVPRRR
;
A
#
# COMPACT_ATOMS: atom_id res chain seq x y z
N ILE A 1 -25.21 31.98 -21.07
CA ILE A 1 -25.36 32.83 -22.29
C ILE A 1 -24.10 33.64 -22.55
N VAL A 2 -23.66 34.50 -21.61
CA VAL A 2 -22.47 35.37 -21.78
C VAL A 2 -21.22 34.62 -22.22
N GLU A 3 -20.82 33.57 -21.49
CA GLU A 3 -19.61 32.79 -21.83
C GLU A 3 -19.73 32.09 -23.18
N ALA A 4 -20.88 31.46 -23.46
CA ALA A 4 -21.14 30.85 -24.76
C ALA A 4 -21.14 31.88 -25.91
N GLY A 5 -21.59 33.11 -25.65
CA GLY A 5 -21.60 34.20 -26.63
C GLY A 5 -20.20 34.64 -27.06
N ARG A 6 -19.26 34.71 -26.10
CA ARG A 6 -17.83 34.93 -26.39
C ARG A 6 -17.25 33.87 -27.34
N ALA A 7 -17.85 32.69 -27.40
CA ALA A 7 -17.42 31.59 -28.24
C ALA A 7 -18.36 31.33 -29.44
N GLY A 8 -19.19 32.32 -29.82
CA GLY A 8 -20.07 32.24 -31.00
C GLY A 8 -21.33 31.38 -30.83
N ALA A 9 -21.66 30.95 -29.61
CA ALA A 9 -22.78 30.07 -29.30
C ALA A 9 -23.88 30.75 -28.47
N ALA A 10 -24.05 32.07 -28.62
CA ALA A 10 -25.03 32.87 -27.86
C ALA A 10 -26.47 32.38 -28.04
N LEU A 11 -26.91 32.16 -29.28
CA LEU A 11 -28.29 31.79 -29.58
C LEU A 11 -28.67 30.40 -29.01
N PRO A 12 -27.91 29.32 -29.26
CA PRO A 12 -28.20 28.04 -28.62
C PRO A 12 -28.17 28.13 -27.08
N ALA A 13 -27.27 28.92 -26.50
CA ALA A 13 -27.24 29.12 -25.04
C ALA A 13 -28.48 29.85 -24.51
N ALA A 14 -29.01 30.81 -25.26
CA ALA A 14 -30.23 31.53 -24.91
C ALA A 14 -31.48 30.66 -25.06
N GLU A 15 -31.56 29.81 -26.09
CA GLU A 15 -32.64 28.83 -26.24
C GLU A 15 -32.62 27.80 -25.09
N ILE A 16 -31.43 27.31 -24.70
CA ILE A 16 -31.28 26.45 -23.52
C ILE A 16 -31.77 27.18 -22.27
N ALA A 17 -31.33 28.42 -22.04
CA ALA A 17 -31.79 29.21 -20.90
C ALA A 17 -33.32 29.39 -20.87
N MET A 18 -33.95 29.59 -22.04
CA MET A 18 -35.42 29.65 -22.15
C MET A 18 -36.06 28.33 -21.71
N LEU A 19 -35.56 27.17 -22.17
CA LEU A 19 -36.07 25.86 -21.77
C LEU A 19 -35.94 25.57 -20.28
N LEU A 20 -34.88 26.09 -19.65
CA LEU A 20 -34.64 25.94 -18.21
C LEU A 20 -35.53 26.87 -17.37
N THR A 21 -35.92 28.01 -17.91
CA THR A 21 -36.76 28.99 -17.21
C THR A 21 -38.25 28.65 -17.37
N GLU A 22 -38.66 28.23 -18.58
CA GLU A 22 -40.05 27.95 -18.92
C GLU A 22 -40.39 26.45 -18.79
N ARG A 23 -41.09 26.09 -17.71
CA ARG A 23 -41.54 24.71 -17.49
C ARG A 23 -42.44 24.22 -18.63
N GLY A 24 -42.17 23.00 -19.09
CA GLY A 24 -42.92 22.31 -20.15
C GLY A 24 -42.61 22.79 -21.57
N LEU A 25 -41.80 23.83 -21.76
CA LEU A 25 -41.42 24.31 -23.08
C LEU A 25 -40.60 23.23 -23.80
N GLY A 26 -40.94 22.91 -25.06
CA GLY A 26 -40.27 21.84 -25.81
C GLY A 26 -40.58 20.42 -25.33
N GLY A 27 -41.55 20.22 -24.42
CA GLY A 27 -41.97 18.90 -23.94
C GLY A 27 -41.30 18.46 -22.63
N SER A 28 -41.33 17.16 -22.33
CA SER A 28 -40.88 16.56 -21.07
C SER A 28 -39.75 15.53 -21.23
N ASP A 29 -39.14 15.46 -22.42
CA ASP A 29 -38.01 14.56 -22.68
C ASP A 29 -36.81 14.93 -21.79
N VAL A 30 -36.12 13.91 -21.27
CA VAL A 30 -34.90 14.07 -20.46
C VAL A 30 -33.72 14.54 -21.32
N ASP A 31 -33.73 14.25 -22.62
CA ASP A 31 -32.73 14.75 -23.56
C ASP A 31 -33.05 16.17 -24.00
N LEU A 32 -32.22 17.10 -23.53
CA LEU A 32 -32.31 18.53 -23.86
C LEU A 32 -32.22 18.79 -25.37
N ARG A 33 -31.56 17.91 -26.14
CA ARG A 33 -31.51 18.01 -27.61
C ARG A 33 -32.90 17.88 -28.21
N HIS A 34 -33.69 16.92 -27.74
CA HIS A 34 -35.05 16.72 -28.21
C HIS A 34 -35.96 17.91 -27.84
N ARG A 35 -35.83 18.44 -26.62
CA ARG A 35 -36.61 19.62 -26.21
C ARG A 35 -36.26 20.87 -26.99
N LEU A 36 -34.99 21.05 -27.34
CA LEU A 36 -34.53 22.15 -28.17
C LEU A 36 -35.06 22.04 -29.61
N ASP A 37 -35.02 20.85 -30.20
CA ASP A 37 -35.59 20.61 -31.52
C ASP A 37 -37.11 20.81 -31.53
N ALA A 38 -37.82 20.39 -30.48
CA ALA A 38 -39.24 20.63 -30.33
C ALA A 38 -39.56 22.14 -30.25
N LEU A 39 -38.84 22.91 -29.42
CA LEU A 39 -38.99 24.36 -29.33
C LEU A 39 -38.76 25.05 -30.69
N ARG A 40 -37.74 24.61 -31.44
CA ARG A 40 -37.41 25.18 -32.75
C ARG A 40 -38.51 24.93 -33.80
N ARG A 41 -39.19 23.78 -33.70
CA ARG A 41 -40.30 23.41 -34.59
C ARG A 41 -41.66 23.94 -34.12
N ASP A 42 -41.78 24.33 -32.86
CA ASP A 42 -43.02 24.83 -32.28
C ASP A 42 -43.48 26.15 -32.94
N ARG A 43 -44.67 26.07 -33.57
CA ARG A 43 -45.34 27.19 -34.25
C ARG A 43 -46.47 27.80 -33.42
N SER A 44 -46.68 27.33 -32.20
CA SER A 44 -47.62 27.96 -31.26
C SER A 44 -47.18 29.39 -30.92
N PRO A 45 -48.11 30.27 -30.51
CA PRO A 45 -47.75 31.61 -30.02
C PRO A 45 -46.70 31.56 -28.90
N ARG A 46 -46.82 30.58 -28.00
CA ARG A 46 -45.87 30.36 -26.90
C ARG A 46 -44.47 30.01 -27.39
N GLY A 47 -44.33 29.06 -28.32
CA GLY A 47 -43.04 28.67 -28.88
C GLY A 47 -42.38 29.79 -29.70
N MET A 48 -43.17 30.57 -30.44
CA MET A 48 -42.66 31.73 -31.18
C MET A 48 -42.17 32.85 -30.24
N GLU A 49 -42.93 33.16 -29.19
CA GLU A 49 -42.55 34.17 -28.21
C GLU A 49 -41.27 33.77 -27.45
N ALA A 50 -41.18 32.51 -27.02
CA ALA A 50 -39.99 32.00 -26.35
C ALA A 50 -38.73 32.13 -27.22
N ARG A 51 -38.82 31.80 -28.52
CA ARG A 51 -37.69 31.96 -29.46
C ARG A 51 -37.34 33.43 -29.69
N ARG A 52 -38.32 34.33 -29.78
CA ARG A 52 -38.07 35.78 -29.88
C ARG A 52 -37.34 36.29 -28.64
N MET A 53 -37.73 35.81 -27.45
CA MET A 53 -37.07 36.18 -26.20
C MET A 53 -35.63 35.63 -26.14
N ALA A 54 -35.40 34.36 -26.51
CA ALA A 54 -34.05 33.81 -26.64
C ALA A 54 -33.19 34.62 -27.62
N GLY A 55 -33.75 35.04 -28.76
CA GLY A 55 -33.07 35.90 -29.73
C GLY A 55 -32.58 37.21 -29.10
N ARG A 56 -33.46 37.91 -28.37
CA ARG A 56 -33.07 39.14 -27.64
C ARG A 56 -31.97 38.90 -26.61
N TRP A 57 -32.04 37.80 -25.86
CA TRP A 57 -30.97 37.47 -24.90
C TRP A 57 -29.63 37.16 -25.59
N ALA A 58 -29.67 36.53 -26.76
CA ALA A 58 -28.48 36.26 -27.54
C ALA A 58 -27.85 37.55 -28.11
N GLU A 59 -28.67 38.53 -28.51
CA GLU A 59 -28.21 39.85 -28.97
C GLU A 59 -27.53 40.66 -27.87
N LEU A 60 -27.93 40.46 -26.61
CA LEU A 60 -27.29 41.09 -25.44
C LEU A 60 -25.96 40.43 -25.06
N ALA A 61 -25.62 39.28 -25.63
CA ALA A 61 -24.38 38.59 -25.30
C ALA A 61 -23.17 39.24 -26.00
N PRO A 62 -22.02 39.38 -25.33
CA PRO A 62 -20.82 39.91 -25.95
C PRO A 62 -20.36 38.98 -27.09
N LEU A 63 -20.24 39.52 -28.30
CA LEU A 63 -19.79 38.79 -29.49
C LEU A 63 -18.29 39.03 -29.70
N SER A 64 -17.51 37.96 -29.87
CA SER A 64 -16.08 38.06 -30.22
C SER A 64 -15.85 38.35 -31.70
N SER A 65 -16.89 38.32 -32.54
CA SER A 65 -16.88 38.75 -33.96
C SER A 65 -18.31 39.00 -34.47
N PRO A 66 -18.53 39.98 -35.36
CA PRO A 66 -19.85 40.26 -35.92
C PRO A 66 -20.34 39.08 -36.77
N PRO A 67 -21.65 38.74 -36.75
CA PRO A 67 -22.18 37.66 -37.55
C PRO A 67 -22.15 38.03 -39.03
N SER A 68 -21.53 37.18 -39.86
CA SER A 68 -21.68 37.24 -41.32
C SER A 68 -23.16 37.08 -41.68
N ARG A 69 -23.81 38.20 -42.01
CA ARG A 69 -25.20 38.24 -42.48
C ARG A 69 -25.29 37.43 -43.79
N GLY A 70 -25.85 36.22 -43.76
CA GLY A 70 -26.19 35.54 -45.02
C GLY A 70 -26.39 34.02 -45.04
N ARG A 71 -26.18 33.25 -43.96
CA ARG A 71 -26.29 31.78 -44.05
C ARG A 71 -27.56 31.24 -43.36
N GLN A 72 -28.47 30.71 -44.17
CA GLN A 72 -29.64 29.93 -43.73
C GLN A 72 -29.23 28.75 -42.82
N PRO A 73 -30.11 28.28 -41.92
CA PRO A 73 -29.82 27.17 -41.03
C PRO A 73 -29.77 25.86 -41.82
N ARG A 74 -28.57 25.43 -42.23
CA ARG A 74 -28.36 24.05 -42.67
C ARG A 74 -28.30 23.15 -41.45
N SER A 75 -29.08 22.07 -41.52
CA SER A 75 -29.12 20.99 -40.54
C SER A 75 -27.79 20.24 -40.47
N LEU A 76 -27.60 19.65 -39.29
CA LEU A 76 -26.64 18.60 -38.92
C LEU A 76 -25.28 19.10 -38.43
N SER A 77 -25.00 18.72 -37.18
CA SER A 77 -23.67 18.41 -36.64
C SER A 77 -22.59 19.49 -36.79
N GLY A 78 -22.50 20.37 -35.79
CA GLY A 78 -21.34 21.25 -35.58
C GLY A 78 -21.45 22.58 -36.32
N ASN A 79 -21.73 23.66 -35.58
CA ASN A 79 -21.45 25.01 -36.05
C ASN A 79 -19.93 25.15 -36.28
N GLU A 80 -19.47 26.10 -37.08
CA GLU A 80 -18.06 26.20 -37.53
C GLU A 80 -17.00 26.47 -36.41
N GLN A 81 -17.42 26.55 -35.13
CA GLN A 81 -16.57 26.48 -33.90
C GLN A 81 -17.12 25.46 -32.86
N GLY A 82 -17.91 24.49 -33.33
CA GLY A 82 -19.15 23.99 -32.73
C GLY A 82 -19.10 23.49 -31.30
N TRP A 83 -19.74 24.24 -30.40
CA TRP A 83 -20.08 23.78 -29.06
C TRP A 83 -21.25 22.79 -29.12
N SER A 84 -21.12 21.63 -28.46
CA SER A 84 -22.28 20.77 -28.22
C SER A 84 -23.27 21.43 -27.24
N ILE A 85 -24.52 20.99 -27.28
CA ILE A 85 -25.55 21.43 -26.31
C ILE A 85 -25.12 21.10 -24.89
N GLY A 86 -24.48 19.94 -24.68
CA GLY A 86 -23.90 19.57 -23.39
C GLY A 86 -22.77 20.50 -22.95
N ALA A 87 -21.87 20.88 -23.85
CA ALA A 87 -20.80 21.84 -23.53
C ALA A 87 -21.35 23.23 -23.14
N ILE A 88 -22.38 23.72 -23.84
CA ILE A 88 -23.03 24.99 -23.51
C ILE A 88 -23.72 24.91 -22.15
N LEU A 89 -24.41 23.81 -21.87
CA LEU A 89 -25.07 23.58 -20.59
C LEU A 89 -24.04 23.48 -19.44
N ALA A 90 -22.91 22.82 -19.68
CA ALA A 90 -21.84 22.66 -18.70
C ALA A 90 -21.16 23.99 -18.31
N LEU A 91 -21.24 25.05 -19.13
CA LEU A 91 -20.78 26.39 -18.72
C LEU A 91 -21.59 26.92 -17.53
N ALA A 92 -22.90 26.65 -17.50
CA ALA A 92 -23.76 27.10 -16.41
C ALA A 92 -23.67 26.19 -15.18
N TYR A 93 -23.50 24.88 -15.38
CA TYR A 93 -23.48 23.89 -14.31
C TYR A 93 -22.28 22.93 -14.42
N PRO A 94 -21.04 23.44 -14.30
CA PRO A 94 -19.86 22.62 -14.50
C PRO A 94 -19.68 21.55 -13.41
N ASP A 95 -20.16 21.79 -12.18
CA ASP A 95 -20.23 20.80 -11.09
C ASP A 95 -21.22 19.65 -11.36
N ARG A 96 -22.10 19.83 -12.36
CA ARG A 96 -23.10 18.85 -12.79
C ARG A 96 -22.77 18.13 -14.09
N ILE A 97 -21.53 18.22 -14.55
CA ILE A 97 -21.00 17.24 -15.51
C ILE A 97 -20.98 15.89 -14.79
N ALA A 98 -21.48 14.84 -15.44
CA ALA A 98 -21.68 13.53 -14.87
C ALA A 98 -20.96 12.47 -15.71
N ARG A 99 -20.24 11.54 -15.08
CA ARG A 99 -19.63 10.37 -15.72
C ARG A 99 -20.47 9.13 -15.46
N ASN A 100 -20.73 8.36 -16.50
CA ASN A 100 -21.41 7.08 -16.40
C ASN A 100 -20.57 6.07 -15.59
N ARG A 101 -21.19 5.36 -14.65
CA ARG A 101 -20.52 4.33 -13.82
C ARG A 101 -20.42 2.96 -14.51
N GLY A 102 -20.99 2.82 -15.70
CA GLY A 102 -20.96 1.59 -16.50
C GLY A 102 -22.11 0.64 -16.17
N GLY A 103 -22.14 -0.50 -16.87
CA GLY A 103 -23.12 -1.58 -16.66
C GLY A 103 -24.53 -1.33 -17.21
N GLY A 104 -24.76 -0.24 -17.97
CA GLY A 104 -26.06 0.06 -18.57
C GLY A 104 -27.18 0.39 -17.56
N THR A 105 -26.81 0.65 -16.31
CA THR A 105 -27.74 0.85 -15.18
C THR A 105 -28.34 2.26 -15.12
N GLY A 106 -27.84 3.19 -15.93
CA GLY A 106 -28.21 4.60 -15.85
C GLY A 106 -27.65 5.33 -14.63
N ALA A 107 -26.65 4.77 -13.94
CA ALA A 107 -25.99 5.40 -12.79
C ALA A 107 -24.81 6.29 -13.21
N PHE A 108 -24.77 7.51 -12.67
CA PHE A 108 -23.78 8.54 -12.95
C PHE A 108 -23.14 9.09 -11.66
N LEU A 109 -21.89 9.56 -11.77
CA LEU A 109 -21.19 10.34 -10.76
C LEU A 109 -21.02 11.78 -11.26
N LEU A 110 -21.58 12.75 -10.55
CA LEU A 110 -21.43 14.17 -10.85
C LEU A 110 -20.03 14.64 -10.42
N ALA A 111 -19.50 15.67 -11.09
CA ALA A 111 -18.23 16.31 -10.77
C ALA A 111 -18.20 16.85 -9.34
N GLY A 112 -19.35 17.28 -8.81
CA GLY A 112 -19.53 17.64 -7.39
C GLY A 112 -19.51 16.47 -6.40
N GLY A 113 -19.29 15.23 -6.83
CA GLY A 113 -19.19 14.02 -5.99
C GLY A 113 -20.49 13.30 -5.71
N ARG A 114 -21.64 13.92 -6.05
CA ARG A 114 -22.97 13.34 -5.86
C ARG A 114 -23.26 12.24 -6.88
N GLY A 115 -23.96 11.19 -6.46
CA GLY A 115 -24.53 10.18 -7.37
C GLY A 115 -25.83 10.66 -8.00
N ALA A 116 -26.07 10.32 -9.27
CA ALA A 116 -27.33 10.56 -9.94
C ALA A 116 -27.75 9.36 -10.81
N SER A 117 -29.04 9.16 -11.01
CA SER A 117 -29.62 8.06 -11.79
C SER A 117 -30.51 8.60 -12.90
N LEU A 118 -30.56 7.85 -13.99
CA LEU A 118 -31.40 8.08 -15.16
C LEU A 118 -32.05 6.74 -15.50
N ASP A 119 -33.23 6.77 -16.11
CA ASP A 119 -33.92 5.54 -16.51
C ASP A 119 -33.04 4.75 -17.49
N GLY A 120 -32.72 3.49 -17.16
CA GLY A 120 -31.86 2.63 -17.99
C GLY A 120 -32.40 2.41 -19.41
N ALA A 121 -33.70 2.63 -19.65
CA ALA A 121 -34.30 2.57 -20.98
C ALA A 121 -34.01 3.81 -21.84
N SER A 122 -33.61 4.94 -21.24
CA SER A 122 -33.29 6.15 -21.98
C SER A 122 -31.98 6.01 -22.75
N PRO A 123 -31.88 6.53 -24.00
CA PRO A 123 -30.63 6.52 -24.77
C PRO A 123 -29.46 7.19 -24.03
N LEU A 124 -29.74 8.23 -23.23
CA LEU A 124 -28.72 8.94 -22.46
C LEU A 124 -28.08 8.07 -21.37
N ALA A 125 -28.70 6.96 -20.95
CA ALA A 125 -28.14 6.05 -19.95
C ALA A 125 -26.86 5.37 -20.42
N ARG A 126 -26.58 5.37 -21.73
CA ARG A 126 -25.39 4.79 -22.34
C ARG A 126 -24.32 5.81 -22.71
N GLU A 127 -24.64 7.10 -22.62
CA GLU A 127 -23.68 8.16 -22.91
C GLU A 127 -22.57 8.14 -21.84
N PRO A 128 -21.28 8.24 -22.22
CA PRO A 128 -20.18 8.21 -21.26
C PRO A 128 -20.19 9.40 -20.30
N TYR A 129 -20.61 10.57 -20.80
CA TYR A 129 -20.71 11.79 -20.02
C TYR A 129 -21.95 12.60 -20.39
N LEU A 130 -22.55 13.23 -19.38
CA LEU A 130 -23.69 14.12 -19.51
C LEU A 130 -23.40 15.45 -18.84
N ALA A 131 -23.89 16.56 -19.39
CA ALA A 131 -24.10 17.79 -18.65
C ALA A 131 -25.54 17.79 -18.14
N VAL A 132 -25.73 17.94 -16.82
CA VAL A 132 -27.05 17.85 -16.19
C VAL A 132 -27.57 19.23 -15.83
N ALA A 133 -28.74 19.58 -16.37
CA ALA A 133 -29.42 20.84 -16.08
C ALA A 133 -30.27 20.74 -14.81
N GLU A 134 -31.05 19.67 -14.71
CA GLU A 134 -32.07 19.51 -13.68
C GLU A 134 -31.95 18.15 -12.98
N LEU A 135 -31.97 18.20 -11.64
CA LEU A 135 -31.89 17.06 -10.75
C LEU A 135 -33.06 17.12 -9.77
N ALA A 136 -33.67 15.98 -9.46
CA ALA A 136 -34.61 15.81 -8.36
C ALA A 136 -34.07 14.86 -7.29
N GLY A 137 -34.65 14.87 -6.10
CA GLY A 137 -34.33 13.94 -5.01
C GLY A 137 -33.22 14.40 -4.06
N ARG A 138 -32.92 13.55 -3.06
CA ARG A 138 -31.92 13.81 -1.99
C ARG A 138 -30.51 13.42 -2.41
N ALA A 139 -29.49 13.95 -1.73
CA ALA A 139 -28.08 13.86 -2.11
C ALA A 139 -27.63 12.45 -2.57
N SER A 140 -28.01 11.40 -1.85
CA SER A 140 -27.64 10.01 -2.12
C SER A 140 -28.39 9.34 -3.27
N ASP A 141 -29.51 9.90 -3.72
CA ASP A 141 -30.41 9.29 -4.73
C ASP A 141 -31.03 10.38 -5.62
N SER A 142 -30.18 11.03 -6.40
CA SER A 142 -30.62 12.09 -7.30
C SER A 142 -31.12 11.52 -8.62
N ARG A 143 -32.27 11.95 -9.12
CA ARG A 143 -32.73 11.60 -10.47
C ARG A 143 -32.43 12.72 -11.46
N ILE A 144 -31.84 12.37 -12.61
CA ILE A 144 -31.61 13.29 -13.73
C ILE A 144 -32.94 13.52 -14.44
N LEU A 145 -33.38 14.78 -14.50
CA LEU A 145 -34.62 15.18 -15.17
C LEU A 145 -34.38 15.84 -16.54
N LEU A 146 -33.21 16.45 -16.72
CA LEU A 146 -32.84 17.10 -17.98
C LEU A 146 -31.33 17.13 -18.13
N ALA A 147 -30.83 16.59 -19.24
CA ALA A 147 -29.40 16.53 -19.54
C ALA A 147 -29.14 16.56 -21.05
N ALA A 148 -27.88 16.78 -21.42
CA ALA A 148 -27.38 16.60 -22.78
C ALA A 148 -26.04 15.87 -22.75
N PRO A 149 -25.71 15.04 -23.76
CA PRO A 149 -24.40 14.44 -23.84
C PRO A 149 -23.32 15.50 -24.09
N ILE A 150 -22.15 15.25 -23.54
CA ILE A 150 -20.95 16.06 -23.72
C ILE A 150 -19.77 15.11 -23.97
N ALA A 151 -18.92 15.42 -24.95
CA ALA A 151 -17.76 14.57 -25.21
C ALA A 151 -16.66 14.82 -24.16
N GLN A 152 -15.89 13.78 -23.80
CA GLN A 152 -14.73 13.94 -22.90
C GLN A 152 -13.73 14.97 -23.43
N ALA A 153 -13.48 14.99 -24.75
CA ALA A 153 -12.60 15.97 -25.37
C ALA A 153 -13.10 17.42 -25.16
N GLU A 154 -14.42 17.65 -25.17
CA GLU A 154 -14.97 18.97 -24.85
C GLU A 154 -14.76 19.32 -23.38
N ILE A 155 -14.92 18.36 -22.46
CA ILE A 155 -14.63 18.57 -21.04
C ILE A 155 -13.16 18.98 -20.86
N GLU A 156 -12.25 18.22 -21.47
CA GLU A 156 -10.80 18.42 -21.34
C GLU A 156 -10.30 19.74 -21.92
N VAL A 157 -10.87 20.18 -23.05
CA VAL A 157 -10.48 21.43 -23.70
C VAL A 157 -11.12 22.64 -23.00
N ARG A 158 -12.39 22.56 -22.62
CA ARG A 158 -13.17 23.73 -22.17
C ARG A 158 -13.11 23.97 -20.67
N PHE A 159 -12.75 22.96 -19.89
CA PHE A 159 -12.60 23.07 -18.43
C PHE A 159 -11.20 22.65 -17.98
N ALA A 160 -10.19 22.88 -18.84
CA ALA A 160 -8.80 22.52 -18.59
C ALA A 160 -8.24 23.10 -17.29
N ASP A 161 -8.64 24.33 -16.95
CA ASP A 161 -8.30 25.06 -15.72
C ASP A 161 -8.84 24.40 -14.44
N ARG A 162 -9.83 23.51 -14.58
CA ARG A 162 -10.45 22.78 -13.47
C ARG A 162 -10.04 21.31 -13.41
N ILE A 163 -9.14 20.86 -14.30
CA ILE A 163 -8.64 19.49 -14.32
C ILE A 163 -7.35 19.41 -13.52
N GLU A 164 -7.40 18.68 -12.42
CA GLU A 164 -6.24 18.43 -11.59
C GLU A 164 -5.51 17.17 -12.06
N SER A 165 -4.18 17.25 -12.12
CA SER A 165 -3.32 16.06 -12.26
C SER A 165 -2.77 15.67 -10.90
N ARG A 166 -2.93 14.40 -10.52
CA ARG A 166 -2.41 13.85 -9.27
C ARG A 166 -1.58 12.61 -9.56
N ASP A 167 -0.37 12.62 -9.01
CA ASP A 167 0.52 11.47 -9.00
C ASP A 167 0.35 10.78 -7.63
N GLU A 168 -0.07 9.52 -7.66
CA GLU A 168 -0.33 8.74 -6.45
C GLU A 168 0.57 7.51 -6.44
N ILE A 169 1.30 7.33 -5.34
CA ILE A 169 2.12 6.15 -5.08
C ILE A 169 1.38 5.29 -4.07
N VAL A 170 1.08 4.06 -4.46
CA VAL A 170 0.37 3.09 -3.62
C VAL A 170 1.22 1.85 -3.48
N PHE A 171 1.22 1.25 -2.29
CA PHE A 171 1.83 -0.05 -2.07
C PHE A 171 0.87 -1.17 -2.47
N ASP A 172 1.30 -2.04 -3.38
CA ASP A 172 0.60 -3.25 -3.76
C ASP A 172 1.08 -4.43 -2.91
N ALA A 173 0.22 -4.90 -2.01
CA ALA A 173 0.54 -5.98 -1.08
C ALA A 173 0.83 -7.32 -1.79
N ALA A 174 0.21 -7.58 -2.94
CA ALA A 174 0.38 -8.84 -3.66
C ALA A 174 1.80 -8.99 -4.25
N SER A 175 2.34 -7.91 -4.83
CA SER A 175 3.71 -7.89 -5.36
C SER A 175 4.77 -7.38 -4.38
N ALA A 176 4.34 -6.90 -3.19
CA ALA A 176 5.19 -6.20 -2.22
C ALA A 176 6.00 -5.06 -2.87
N ALA A 177 5.34 -4.29 -3.74
CA ALA A 177 5.96 -3.24 -4.54
C ALA A 177 5.10 -1.99 -4.63
N LEU A 178 5.74 -0.87 -4.94
CA LEU A 178 5.07 0.38 -5.23
C LEU A 178 4.51 0.36 -6.64
N ARG A 179 3.32 0.93 -6.79
CA ARG A 179 2.71 1.28 -8.06
C ARG A 179 2.42 2.77 -8.05
N ALA A 180 2.81 3.46 -9.12
CA ALA A 180 2.43 4.85 -9.31
C ALA A 180 1.38 4.94 -10.39
N ARG A 181 0.40 5.81 -10.16
CA ARG A 181 -0.59 6.18 -11.16
C ARG A 181 -0.64 7.69 -11.29
N LYS A 182 -0.72 8.15 -12.54
CA LYS A 182 -1.03 9.54 -12.85
C LYS A 182 -2.49 9.61 -13.24
N SER A 183 -3.27 10.35 -12.47
CA SER A 183 -4.69 10.55 -12.69
C SER A 183 -4.98 11.99 -13.08
N ARG A 184 -5.88 12.18 -14.06
CA ARG A 184 -6.49 13.48 -14.36
C ARG A 184 -7.93 13.44 -13.85
N ARG A 185 -8.31 14.43 -13.04
CA ARG A 185 -9.63 14.49 -12.42
C ARG A 185 -10.29 15.82 -12.69
N PHE A 186 -11.59 15.78 -12.97
CA PHE A 186 -12.46 16.94 -12.99
C PHE A 186 -13.42 16.83 -11.79
N GLY A 187 -13.07 17.50 -10.68
CA GLY A 187 -13.70 17.28 -9.39
C GLY A 187 -13.64 15.80 -8.97
N ALA A 188 -14.79 15.20 -8.70
CA ALA A 188 -14.91 13.79 -8.35
C ALA A 188 -14.78 12.82 -9.53
N ILE A 189 -14.83 13.32 -10.77
CA ILE A 189 -14.74 12.49 -11.97
C ILE A 189 -13.28 12.20 -12.31
N LEU A 190 -12.92 10.92 -12.34
CA LEU A 190 -11.67 10.46 -12.96
C LEU A 190 -11.84 10.53 -14.49
N LEU A 191 -11.01 11.29 -15.20
CA LEU A 191 -11.06 11.39 -16.67
C LEU A 191 -10.13 10.37 -17.31
N THR A 192 -8.89 10.35 -16.85
CA THR A 192 -7.88 9.37 -17.27
C THR A 192 -7.06 8.92 -16.07
N GLU A 193 -6.61 7.68 -16.14
CA GLU A 193 -5.70 7.07 -15.18
C GLU A 193 -4.72 6.25 -15.99
N ARG A 194 -3.42 6.47 -15.76
CA ARG A 194 -2.38 5.67 -16.38
C ARG A 194 -1.37 5.24 -15.34
N ALA A 195 -0.93 3.99 -15.45
CA ALA A 195 0.23 3.53 -14.72
C ALA A 195 1.47 4.32 -15.18
N VAL A 196 2.29 4.75 -14.23
CA VAL A 196 3.57 5.40 -14.49
C VAL A 196 4.66 4.68 -13.69
N PRO A 197 5.92 4.72 -14.14
CA PRO A 197 7.03 4.24 -13.34
C PRO A 197 7.08 4.96 -11.98
N VAL A 198 7.45 4.22 -10.93
CA VAL A 198 7.73 4.81 -9.63
C VAL A 198 9.18 5.26 -9.62
N GLU A 199 9.41 6.55 -9.42
CA GLU A 199 10.75 7.06 -9.17
C GLU A 199 11.14 6.82 -7.70
N PRO A 200 12.30 6.20 -7.41
CA PRO A 200 12.80 6.10 -6.05
C PRO A 200 13.01 7.48 -5.42
N GLY A 201 12.83 7.56 -4.10
CA GLY A 201 13.01 8.82 -3.37
C GLY A 201 12.43 8.75 -1.95
N PRO A 202 12.56 9.83 -1.17
CA PRO A 202 12.17 9.83 0.24
C PRO A 202 10.69 9.47 0.48
N GLN A 203 9.79 9.95 -0.37
CA GLN A 203 8.37 9.62 -0.28
C GLN A 203 8.10 8.16 -0.65
N ALA A 204 8.68 7.66 -1.74
CA ALA A 204 8.54 6.27 -2.17
C ALA A 204 9.05 5.31 -1.08
N ALA A 205 10.23 5.58 -0.51
CA ALA A 205 10.81 4.77 0.54
C ALA A 205 9.94 4.72 1.81
N ARG A 206 9.29 5.83 2.20
CA ARG A 206 8.32 5.86 3.30
C ARG A 206 7.10 4.99 2.99
N VAL A 207 6.48 5.17 1.82
CA VAL A 207 5.30 4.37 1.42
C VAL A 207 5.64 2.88 1.33
N LEU A 208 6.84 2.54 0.85
CA LEU A 208 7.33 1.16 0.77
C LEU A 208 7.56 0.59 2.18
N THR A 209 8.18 1.36 3.07
CA THR A 209 8.41 0.99 4.48
C THR A 209 7.08 0.71 5.18
N ASP A 210 6.11 1.63 5.10
CA ASP A 210 4.78 1.44 5.70
C ASP A 210 4.07 0.21 5.12
N GLY A 211 4.23 -0.03 3.81
CA GLY A 211 3.73 -1.21 3.13
C GLY A 211 4.31 -2.51 3.66
N ILE A 212 5.63 -2.56 3.82
CA ILE A 212 6.35 -3.72 4.38
C ILE A 212 5.97 -3.96 5.83
N LEU A 213 5.87 -2.90 6.66
CA LEU A 213 5.46 -3.03 8.06
C LEU A 213 4.05 -3.62 8.20
N ARG A 214 3.11 -3.24 7.31
CA ARG A 214 1.78 -3.86 7.25
C ARG A 214 1.79 -5.32 6.82
N LEU A 215 2.78 -5.73 6.01
CA LEU A 215 2.96 -7.15 5.66
C LEU A 215 3.62 -7.96 6.76
N GLY A 216 4.38 -7.30 7.65
CA GLY A 216 5.14 -7.92 8.73
C GLY A 216 6.65 -7.86 8.50
N LEU A 217 7.41 -7.63 9.59
CA LEU A 217 8.87 -7.59 9.56
C LEU A 217 9.50 -8.95 9.20
N ASP A 218 8.78 -10.05 9.37
CA ASP A 218 9.20 -11.40 8.99
C ASP A 218 9.40 -11.56 7.48
N ARG A 219 8.77 -10.70 6.67
CA ARG A 219 8.90 -10.65 5.21
C ARG A 219 10.21 -10.03 4.72
N LEU A 220 10.93 -9.33 5.59
CA LEU A 220 12.27 -8.85 5.28
C LEU A 220 13.24 -10.03 5.05
N PRO A 221 14.37 -9.83 4.35
CA PRO A 221 15.25 -10.91 3.92
C PRO A 221 16.15 -11.43 5.07
N TRP A 222 15.52 -11.91 6.14
CA TRP A 222 16.19 -12.50 7.30
C TRP A 222 16.95 -13.76 6.93
N THR A 223 18.25 -13.75 7.20
CA THR A 223 19.09 -14.95 7.13
C THR A 223 19.21 -15.60 8.49
N LYS A 224 19.55 -16.90 8.53
CA LYS A 224 19.81 -17.59 9.82
C LYS A 224 20.90 -16.89 10.66
N PRO A 225 22.05 -16.47 10.08
CA PRO A 225 23.06 -15.72 10.84
C PRO A 225 22.56 -14.39 11.40
N LEU A 226 21.73 -13.66 10.65
CA LEU A 226 21.21 -12.36 11.08
C LEU A 226 20.18 -12.50 12.21
N ARG A 227 19.32 -13.54 12.15
CA ARG A 227 18.43 -13.88 13.28
C ARG A 227 19.24 -14.25 14.52
N GLN A 228 20.22 -15.12 14.38
CA GLN A 228 21.10 -15.51 15.49
C GLN A 228 21.85 -14.32 16.09
N TRP A 229 22.32 -13.39 15.25
CA TRP A 229 22.94 -12.15 15.70
C TRP A 229 21.96 -11.29 16.51
N ARG A 230 20.72 -11.12 16.02
CA ARG A 230 19.65 -10.40 16.74
C ARG A 230 19.36 -11.08 18.09
N ASP A 231 19.27 -12.40 18.12
CA ASP A 231 18.96 -13.16 19.33
C ASP A 231 20.06 -12.98 20.39
N ARG A 232 21.33 -12.90 19.98
CA ARG A 232 22.47 -12.59 20.87
C ARG A 232 22.37 -11.19 21.46
N VAL A 233 22.03 -10.19 20.65
CA VAL A 233 21.85 -8.80 21.13
C VAL A 233 20.68 -8.73 22.11
N MET A 234 19.55 -9.34 21.76
CA MET A 234 18.37 -9.37 22.64
C MET A 234 18.61 -10.17 23.92
N PHE A 235 19.44 -11.22 23.87
CA PHE A 235 19.88 -11.95 25.05
C PHE A 235 20.67 -11.04 26.01
N LEU A 236 21.67 -10.31 25.52
CA LEU A 236 22.45 -9.41 26.37
C LEU A 236 21.61 -8.24 26.88
N ARG A 237 20.67 -7.72 26.09
CA ARG A 237 19.67 -6.75 26.57
C ARG A 237 18.86 -7.29 27.75
N ARG A 238 18.39 -8.55 27.69
CA ARG A 238 17.68 -9.17 28.83
C ARG A 238 18.58 -9.37 30.05
N ALA A 239 19.86 -9.64 29.85
CA ALA A 239 20.82 -9.91 30.93
C ALA A 239 21.39 -8.65 31.60
N GLU A 240 21.53 -7.55 30.85
CA GLU A 240 22.24 -6.33 31.29
C GLU A 240 21.41 -5.05 31.21
N GLY A 241 20.27 -5.07 30.53
CA GLY A 241 19.36 -3.94 30.43
C GLY A 241 19.61 -3.05 29.22
N GLU A 242 19.32 -1.75 29.40
CA GLU A 242 19.10 -0.79 28.30
C GLU A 242 20.36 -0.37 27.54
N GLU A 243 21.55 -0.72 28.01
CA GLU A 243 22.80 -0.45 27.27
C GLU A 243 22.77 -1.12 25.89
N TRP A 244 22.13 -2.30 25.78
CA TRP A 244 21.94 -3.01 24.52
C TRP A 244 20.66 -2.56 23.82
N PRO A 245 20.69 -2.29 22.51
CA PRO A 245 19.53 -1.78 21.78
C PRO A 245 18.37 -2.78 21.75
N ASP A 246 17.15 -2.25 21.77
CA ASP A 246 15.95 -3.06 21.54
C ASP A 246 15.78 -3.37 20.06
N LEU A 247 15.99 -4.64 19.71
CA LEU A 247 15.80 -5.16 18.36
C LEU A 247 14.58 -6.10 18.28
N SER A 248 13.62 -5.96 19.19
CA SER A 248 12.33 -6.63 19.08
C SER A 248 11.57 -6.16 17.84
N ASP A 249 10.62 -6.98 17.35
CA ASP A 249 9.83 -6.62 16.18
C ASP A 249 9.06 -5.30 16.40
N ALA A 250 8.57 -5.04 17.62
CA ALA A 250 7.92 -3.78 17.95
C ALA A 250 8.87 -2.58 17.86
N ALA A 251 10.04 -2.66 18.51
CA ALA A 251 11.03 -1.58 18.48
C ALA A 251 11.59 -1.32 17.07
N LEU A 252 11.81 -2.38 16.29
CA LEU A 252 12.25 -2.25 14.90
C LEU A 252 11.20 -1.60 14.01
N ALA A 253 9.91 -1.87 14.23
CA ALA A 253 8.81 -1.24 13.52
C ALA A 253 8.67 0.25 13.89
N ASP A 254 8.74 0.57 15.18
CA ASP A 254 8.64 1.95 15.69
C ASP A 254 9.79 2.83 15.18
N ALA A 255 11.01 2.28 15.11
CA ALA A 255 12.20 2.97 14.62
C ALA A 255 12.39 2.88 13.09
N ALA A 256 11.46 2.26 12.34
CA ALA A 256 11.64 1.99 10.91
C ALA A 256 11.90 3.25 10.06
N ALA A 257 11.40 4.41 10.48
CA ALA A 257 11.67 5.68 9.84
C ALA A 257 13.16 6.04 9.82
N ASP A 258 13.93 5.62 10.83
CA ASP A 258 15.33 6.00 11.02
C ASP A 258 16.31 5.03 10.35
N TRP A 259 15.95 3.75 10.26
CA TRP A 259 16.86 2.72 9.73
C TRP A 259 16.39 2.07 8.43
N LEU A 260 15.08 1.84 8.27
CA LEU A 260 14.53 1.12 7.11
C LEU A 260 14.23 2.08 5.94
N VAL A 261 13.69 3.28 6.22
CA VAL A 261 13.45 4.29 5.16
C VAL A 261 14.73 4.66 4.42
N PRO A 262 15.87 4.97 5.09
CA PRO A 262 17.12 5.24 4.37
C PRO A 262 17.65 4.02 3.62
N ALA A 263 17.50 2.81 4.16
CA ALA A 263 17.93 1.57 3.51
C ALA A 263 17.12 1.26 2.23
N LEU A 264 15.89 1.77 2.14
CA LEU A 264 14.99 1.60 0.99
C LEU A 264 14.97 2.82 0.04
N ALA A 265 15.83 3.82 0.23
CA ALA A 265 15.79 5.09 -0.51
C ALA A 265 15.81 4.92 -2.04
N ALA A 266 16.57 3.94 -2.54
CA ALA A 266 16.72 3.64 -3.97
C ALA A 266 15.83 2.47 -4.45
N LYS A 267 14.83 2.07 -3.67
CA LYS A 267 14.03 0.87 -3.92
C LYS A 267 12.56 1.22 -4.14
N THR A 268 11.91 0.45 -4.98
CA THR A 268 10.46 0.53 -5.25
C THR A 268 9.74 -0.79 -5.00
N ALA A 269 10.47 -1.86 -4.68
CA ALA A 269 9.89 -3.15 -4.31
C ALA A 269 10.74 -3.84 -3.23
N LEU A 270 10.09 -4.63 -2.38
CA LEU A 270 10.78 -5.43 -1.36
C LEU A 270 11.78 -6.42 -1.99
N ALA A 271 11.46 -6.98 -3.16
CA ALA A 271 12.35 -7.91 -3.87
C ALA A 271 13.70 -7.27 -4.29
N GLN A 272 13.78 -5.94 -4.35
CA GLN A 272 15.03 -5.23 -4.66
C GLN A 272 15.91 -5.02 -3.42
N PHE A 273 15.39 -5.29 -2.20
CA PHE A 273 16.12 -5.15 -0.95
C PHE A 273 16.77 -6.48 -0.58
N GLY A 274 18.09 -6.56 -0.82
CA GLY A 274 18.85 -7.80 -0.63
C GLY A 274 19.14 -8.12 0.83
N ALA A 275 19.51 -9.38 1.09
CA ALA A 275 19.91 -9.84 2.43
C ALA A 275 21.12 -9.07 3.00
N ASP A 276 22.09 -8.72 2.15
CA ASP A 276 23.29 -7.98 2.58
C ASP A 276 22.98 -6.53 2.95
N GLU A 277 22.14 -5.85 2.16
CA GLU A 277 21.68 -4.49 2.46
C GLU A 277 20.87 -4.45 3.76
N PHE A 278 19.98 -5.42 3.96
CA PHE A 278 19.21 -5.57 5.18
C PHE A 278 20.11 -5.86 6.40
N SER A 279 21.07 -6.78 6.25
CA SER A 279 22.05 -7.10 7.29
C SER A 279 22.87 -5.86 7.68
N ALA A 280 23.33 -5.09 6.70
CA ALA A 280 24.07 -3.85 6.94
C ALA A 280 23.22 -2.82 7.69
N ALA A 281 21.96 -2.64 7.30
CA ALA A 281 21.02 -1.73 7.96
C ALA A 281 20.78 -2.11 9.43
N LEU A 282 20.50 -3.39 9.70
CA LEU A 282 20.30 -3.89 11.07
C LEU A 282 21.57 -3.83 11.92
N HIS A 283 22.72 -4.21 11.37
CA HIS A 283 23.99 -4.07 12.10
C HIS A 283 24.27 -2.61 12.46
N GLY A 284 23.87 -1.65 11.61
CA GLY A 284 23.94 -0.22 11.87
C GLY A 284 23.29 0.22 13.19
N LEU A 285 22.28 -0.52 13.67
CA LEU A 285 21.59 -0.25 14.94
C LEU A 285 22.40 -0.59 16.18
N LEU A 286 23.49 -1.38 16.06
CA LEU A 286 24.34 -1.74 17.20
C LEU A 286 25.57 -0.81 17.27
N PRO A 287 25.69 0.01 18.34
CA PRO A 287 26.84 0.87 18.56
C PRO A 287 28.16 0.12 18.48
N ARG A 288 29.19 0.78 17.91
CA ARG A 288 30.50 0.16 17.65
C ARG A 288 31.17 -0.41 18.91
N ALA A 289 30.98 0.23 20.07
CA ALA A 289 31.52 -0.23 21.35
C ALA A 289 30.95 -1.60 21.77
N LEU A 290 29.66 -1.84 21.52
CA LEU A 290 28.98 -3.07 21.90
C LEU A 290 29.27 -4.24 20.98
N ARG A 291 29.69 -3.99 19.73
CA ARG A 291 30.00 -5.05 18.75
C ARG A 291 31.08 -6.02 19.25
N ARG A 292 32.16 -5.50 19.84
CA ARG A 292 33.24 -6.33 20.40
C ARG A 292 32.78 -7.11 21.63
N ARG A 293 31.95 -6.49 22.47
CA ARG A 293 31.37 -7.12 23.65
C ARG A 293 30.44 -8.27 23.26
N LEU A 294 29.66 -8.11 22.19
CA LEU A 294 28.72 -9.14 21.72
C LEU A 294 29.44 -10.46 21.40
N ASP A 295 30.62 -10.39 20.77
CA ASP A 295 31.41 -11.58 20.41
C ASP A 295 32.05 -12.26 21.62
N ALA A 296 32.45 -11.49 22.64
CA ALA A 296 33.03 -12.03 23.86
C ALA A 296 31.97 -12.54 24.85
N GLU A 297 30.87 -11.82 25.02
CA GLU A 297 29.88 -12.04 26.06
C GLU A 297 28.72 -12.93 25.61
N ALA A 298 28.43 -12.97 24.31
CA ALA A 298 27.46 -13.89 23.72
C ALA A 298 28.08 -14.54 22.48
N PRO A 299 29.05 -15.47 22.61
CA PRO A 299 29.72 -16.07 21.46
C PRO A 299 28.76 -16.92 20.62
N THR A 300 29.06 -17.09 19.33
CA THR A 300 28.25 -17.94 18.44
C THR A 300 28.41 -19.43 18.76
N HIS A 301 29.58 -19.81 19.25
CA HIS A 301 29.94 -21.17 19.62
C HIS A 301 30.75 -21.16 20.92
N ILE A 302 30.67 -22.24 21.68
CA ILE A 302 31.59 -22.51 22.78
C ILE A 302 32.43 -23.75 22.46
N THR A 303 33.67 -23.77 22.94
CA THR A 303 34.53 -24.95 22.87
C THR A 303 34.28 -25.83 24.09
N ILE A 304 33.81 -27.06 23.87
CA ILE A 304 33.63 -28.06 24.94
C ILE A 304 34.93 -28.86 25.15
N PRO A 305 35.10 -29.61 26.27
CA PRO A 305 36.35 -30.29 26.61
C PRO A 305 36.91 -31.22 25.53
N SER A 306 36.04 -31.81 24.71
CA SER A 306 36.45 -32.62 23.56
C SER A 306 37.18 -31.84 22.45
N GLY A 307 37.29 -30.52 22.56
CA GLY A 307 37.84 -29.60 21.56
C GLY A 307 36.84 -29.22 20.46
N ARG A 308 35.60 -29.74 20.51
CA ARG A 308 34.55 -29.41 19.55
C ARG A 308 33.96 -28.03 19.84
N ALA A 309 33.76 -27.23 18.80
CA ALA A 309 32.94 -26.02 18.88
C ALA A 309 31.45 -26.41 18.73
N VAL A 310 30.62 -26.12 19.73
CA VAL A 310 29.16 -26.30 19.69
C VAL A 310 28.47 -24.96 19.52
N PRO A 311 27.47 -24.84 18.64
CA PRO A 311 26.70 -23.61 18.51
C PRO A 311 25.88 -23.36 19.78
N VAL A 312 25.69 -22.09 20.11
CA VAL A 312 24.79 -21.67 21.19
C VAL A 312 23.45 -21.23 20.58
N ASP A 313 22.36 -21.82 21.04
CA ASP A 313 21.00 -21.42 20.69
C ASP A 313 20.48 -20.39 21.70
N TYR A 314 20.41 -19.13 21.27
CA TYR A 314 19.93 -18.00 22.08
C TYR A 314 18.41 -17.83 22.03
N ALA A 315 17.72 -18.53 21.13
CA ALA A 315 16.27 -18.46 20.96
C ALA A 315 15.51 -19.49 21.82
N ALA A 316 16.21 -20.46 22.41
CA ALA A 316 15.62 -21.47 23.27
C ALA A 316 14.93 -20.86 24.51
N GLU A 317 13.72 -21.34 24.82
CA GLU A 317 12.86 -20.81 25.90
C GLU A 317 13.53 -20.91 27.28
N ALA A 318 14.30 -21.98 27.51
CA ALA A 318 15.02 -22.19 28.76
C ALA A 318 16.26 -21.28 28.90
N GLY A 319 16.57 -20.44 27.92
CA GLY A 319 17.78 -19.62 27.86
C GLY A 319 18.85 -20.19 26.93
N PRO A 320 20.03 -19.55 26.86
CA PRO A 320 21.08 -19.89 25.91
C PRO A 320 21.51 -21.36 26.07
N THR A 321 21.24 -22.16 25.06
CA THR A 321 21.33 -23.62 25.13
C THR A 321 22.46 -24.16 24.26
N VAL A 322 23.18 -25.16 24.78
CA VAL A 322 24.18 -25.93 24.03
C VAL A 322 23.85 -27.41 24.12
N SER A 323 23.86 -28.08 22.98
CA SER A 323 23.60 -29.52 22.91
C SER A 323 24.90 -30.28 22.67
N ALA A 324 25.23 -31.18 23.60
CA ALA A 324 26.46 -31.98 23.53
C ALA A 324 26.22 -33.37 24.08
N ARG A 325 26.94 -34.35 23.52
CA ARG A 325 26.86 -35.72 24.05
C ARG A 325 27.54 -35.77 25.41
N VAL A 326 26.98 -36.53 26.35
CA VAL A 326 27.49 -36.63 27.73
C VAL A 326 29.01 -36.89 27.75
N GLN A 327 29.48 -37.81 26.90
CA GLN A 327 30.90 -38.18 26.83
C GLN A 327 31.83 -37.07 26.33
N GLU A 328 31.31 -36.05 25.66
CA GLU A 328 32.12 -34.92 25.17
C GLU A 328 32.36 -33.86 26.27
N LEU A 329 31.65 -33.98 27.39
CA LEU A 329 31.72 -33.08 28.54
C LEU A 329 32.46 -33.68 29.75
N PHE A 330 32.97 -34.91 29.65
CA PHE A 330 33.82 -35.47 30.70
C PHE A 330 35.04 -34.59 30.94
N GLY A 331 35.49 -34.51 32.20
CA GLY A 331 36.54 -33.58 32.61
C GLY A 331 36.06 -32.15 32.91
N LEU A 332 34.80 -31.80 32.60
CA LEU A 332 34.29 -30.45 32.83
C LEU A 332 33.80 -30.25 34.27
N ALA A 333 34.70 -29.77 35.12
CA ALA A 333 34.43 -29.51 36.54
C ALA A 333 33.71 -28.18 36.83
N GLN A 334 33.79 -27.21 35.90
CA GLN A 334 33.14 -25.90 36.03
C GLN A 334 32.02 -25.78 35.01
N HIS A 335 30.86 -25.30 35.44
CA HIS A 335 29.75 -25.09 34.53
C HIS A 335 30.02 -23.88 33.60
N PRO A 336 29.89 -24.05 32.27
CA PRO A 336 30.04 -22.96 31.32
C PRO A 336 29.05 -21.81 31.57
N THR A 337 29.55 -20.59 31.60
CA THR A 337 28.76 -19.36 31.75
C THR A 337 29.07 -18.39 30.62
N ILE A 338 28.10 -17.54 30.27
CA ILE A 338 28.23 -16.45 29.30
C ILE A 338 27.76 -15.13 29.94
N ALA A 339 27.73 -14.04 29.17
CA ALA A 339 27.46 -12.68 29.65
C ALA A 339 28.40 -12.30 30.80
N GLY A 340 29.71 -12.38 30.58
CA GLY A 340 30.71 -12.07 31.60
C GLY A 340 30.63 -12.94 32.87
N GLY A 341 30.11 -14.17 32.75
CA GLY A 341 29.97 -15.11 33.86
C GLY A 341 28.63 -15.04 34.60
N ARG A 342 27.71 -14.14 34.18
CA ARG A 342 26.43 -13.91 34.87
C ARG A 342 25.38 -14.98 34.57
N VAL A 343 25.43 -15.59 33.38
CA VAL A 343 24.37 -16.50 32.92
C VAL A 343 24.93 -17.90 32.70
N PRO A 344 24.50 -18.92 33.47
CA PRO A 344 24.84 -20.31 33.20
C PRO A 344 24.17 -20.80 31.92
N LEU A 345 24.91 -21.55 31.11
CA LEU A 345 24.36 -22.14 29.89
C LEU A 345 23.42 -23.30 30.22
N VAL A 346 22.31 -23.39 29.49
CA VAL A 346 21.51 -24.62 29.52
C VAL A 346 22.27 -25.66 28.72
N ILE A 347 22.58 -26.79 29.35
CA ILE A 347 23.22 -27.91 28.66
C ILE A 347 22.17 -28.98 28.42
N GLU A 348 21.84 -29.18 27.16
CA GLU A 348 21.09 -30.35 26.71
C GLU A 348 22.08 -31.51 26.51
N LEU A 349 22.05 -32.45 27.44
CA LEU A 349 22.88 -33.64 27.43
C LEU A 349 22.28 -34.67 26.49
N LEU A 350 23.08 -35.13 25.53
CA LEU A 350 22.67 -36.06 24.49
C LEU A 350 23.29 -37.45 24.68
N SER A 351 22.58 -38.49 24.25
CA SER A 351 23.11 -39.84 24.11
C SER A 351 24.09 -39.95 22.92
N PRO A 352 24.84 -41.06 22.78
CA PRO A 352 25.65 -41.30 21.59
C PRO A 352 24.89 -41.21 20.25
N ALA A 353 23.58 -41.48 20.28
CA ALA A 353 22.69 -41.38 19.12
C ALA A 353 22.01 -40.00 18.98
N GLN A 354 22.53 -38.95 19.62
CA GLN A 354 22.01 -37.57 19.55
C GLN A 354 20.57 -37.41 20.06
N ARG A 355 20.14 -38.25 21.01
CA ARG A 355 18.82 -38.12 21.66
C ARG A 355 18.97 -37.40 23.01
N PRO A 356 18.08 -36.45 23.35
CA PRO A 356 18.11 -35.80 24.67
C PRO A 356 17.96 -36.83 25.78
N VAL A 357 18.81 -36.74 26.80
CA VAL A 357 18.75 -37.60 28.00
C VAL A 357 18.54 -36.80 29.28
N GLN A 358 19.06 -35.58 29.36
CA GLN A 358 18.91 -34.71 30.51
C GLN A 358 19.14 -33.25 30.08
N VAL A 359 18.46 -32.32 30.75
CA VAL A 359 18.76 -30.89 30.64
C VAL A 359 19.26 -30.41 32.00
N THR A 360 20.33 -29.59 32.03
CA THR A 360 20.87 -29.05 33.28
C THR A 360 21.43 -27.64 33.11
N ARG A 361 21.32 -26.83 34.18
CA ARG A 361 22.02 -25.55 34.39
C ARG A 361 23.11 -25.65 35.48
N ASP A 362 23.32 -26.84 36.00
CA ASP A 362 24.36 -27.17 36.98
C ASP A 362 24.97 -28.53 36.59
N LEU A 363 26.01 -28.45 35.75
CA LEU A 363 26.72 -29.64 35.28
C LEU A 363 27.48 -30.34 36.40
N PRO A 364 28.19 -29.63 37.31
CA PRO A 364 28.78 -30.25 38.51
C PRO A 364 27.76 -30.98 39.39
N GLY A 365 26.56 -30.41 39.59
CA GLY A 365 25.46 -31.06 40.28
C GLY A 365 24.97 -32.32 39.57
N PHE A 366 24.83 -32.27 38.24
CA PHE A 366 24.49 -33.45 37.42
C PHE A 366 25.49 -34.61 37.63
N TRP A 367 26.79 -34.33 37.61
CA TRP A 367 27.83 -35.34 37.81
C TRP A 367 27.76 -36.02 39.17
N ARG A 368 27.50 -35.25 40.23
CA ARG A 368 27.39 -35.77 41.61
C ARG A 368 26.06 -36.45 41.90
N GLY A 369 25.01 -36.14 41.14
CA GLY A 369 23.65 -36.63 41.36
C GLY A 369 23.18 -37.59 40.27
N SER A 370 22.41 -37.07 39.33
CA SER A 370 21.64 -37.87 38.36
C SER A 370 22.49 -38.64 37.33
N TYR A 371 23.79 -38.36 37.23
CA TYR A 371 24.68 -39.09 36.31
C TYR A 371 24.69 -40.60 36.57
N ALA A 372 24.65 -41.07 37.82
CA ALA A 372 24.69 -42.51 38.11
C ALA A 372 23.51 -43.29 37.48
N ALA A 373 22.32 -42.69 37.48
CA ALA A 373 21.13 -43.24 36.84
C ALA A 373 21.27 -43.24 35.31
N VAL A 374 21.65 -42.08 34.73
CA VAL A 374 21.90 -41.95 33.29
C VAL A 374 22.96 -42.93 32.82
N ARG A 375 24.06 -43.08 33.56
CA ARG A 375 25.15 -44.03 33.29
C ARG A 375 24.64 -45.47 33.23
N THR A 376 23.79 -45.86 34.17
CA THR A 376 23.23 -47.22 34.24
C THR A 376 22.35 -47.51 33.03
N GLU A 377 21.45 -46.60 32.68
CA GLU A 377 20.59 -46.72 31.51
C GLU A 377 21.40 -46.73 30.21
N MET A 378 22.33 -45.78 30.07
CA MET A 378 23.12 -45.62 28.86
C MET A 378 24.13 -46.74 28.64
N ARG A 379 24.67 -47.34 29.72
CA ARG A 379 25.54 -48.53 29.61
C ARG A 379 24.79 -49.74 29.07
N GLY A 380 23.51 -49.89 29.40
CA GLY A 380 22.65 -50.93 28.84
C GLY A 380 22.33 -50.71 27.36
N ARG A 381 21.97 -49.47 26.98
CA ARG A 381 21.61 -49.13 25.58
C ARG A 381 22.82 -48.98 24.65
N TYR A 382 23.96 -48.54 25.17
CA TYR A 382 25.17 -48.19 24.42
C TYR A 382 26.43 -48.81 25.07
N PRO A 383 26.55 -50.15 25.13
CA PRO A 383 27.61 -50.84 25.87
C PRO A 383 29.02 -50.64 25.27
N LYS A 384 29.11 -50.25 23.99
CA LYS A 384 30.39 -49.98 23.29
C LYS A 384 30.99 -48.60 23.60
N HIS A 385 30.27 -47.74 24.33
CA HIS A 385 30.72 -46.39 24.68
C HIS A 385 31.26 -46.34 26.12
N PRO A 386 32.25 -45.47 26.41
CA PRO A 386 32.79 -45.33 27.75
C PRO A 386 31.80 -44.61 28.68
N TRP A 387 31.51 -45.23 29.82
CA TRP A 387 30.61 -44.73 30.87
C TRP A 387 31.31 -44.81 32.22
N PRO A 388 32.29 -43.92 32.49
CA PRO A 388 33.18 -44.01 33.65
C PRO A 388 32.42 -43.85 34.96
N ASP A 389 32.95 -44.44 36.02
CA ASP A 389 32.42 -44.22 37.37
C ASP A 389 32.63 -42.78 37.84
N ASP A 390 33.80 -42.21 37.51
CA ASP A 390 34.17 -40.82 37.78
C ASP A 390 34.23 -40.00 36.48
N PRO A 391 33.15 -39.26 36.13
CA PRO A 391 33.11 -38.46 34.89
C PRO A 391 33.93 -37.16 34.98
N LEU A 392 34.30 -36.71 36.19
CA LEU A 392 35.06 -35.47 36.38
C LEU A 392 36.55 -35.67 36.11
N ASN A 393 37.08 -36.87 36.31
CA ASN A 393 38.47 -37.23 36.01
C ASN A 393 38.63 -38.05 34.72
N ALA A 394 37.53 -38.30 33.99
CA ALA A 394 37.57 -39.04 32.74
C ALA A 394 37.97 -38.14 31.56
N ALA A 395 38.73 -38.72 30.62
CA ALA A 395 39.06 -38.03 29.37
C ALA A 395 37.80 -37.87 28.50
N PRO A 396 37.54 -36.68 27.93
CA PRO A 396 36.43 -36.48 27.02
C PRO A 396 36.61 -37.29 25.73
N ALA A 397 35.50 -37.76 25.18
CA ALA A 397 35.50 -38.42 23.89
C ALA A 397 35.86 -37.41 22.79
N VAL A 398 37.09 -37.49 22.29
CA VAL A 398 37.55 -36.65 21.17
C VAL A 398 36.80 -37.10 19.90
N PRO A 399 36.24 -36.17 19.11
CA PRO A 399 35.67 -36.52 17.82
C PRO A 399 36.75 -37.20 16.96
N ARG A 400 36.44 -38.38 16.40
CA ARG A 400 37.31 -39.00 15.39
C ARG A 400 37.43 -38.01 14.23
N ARG A 401 38.64 -37.50 13.98
CA ARG A 401 38.93 -36.73 12.76
C ARG A 401 38.50 -37.58 11.58
N ARG A 402 37.55 -37.08 10.80
CA ARG A 402 37.24 -37.62 9.47
C ARG A 402 38.21 -37.05 8.46
#